data_AF-A0AAW4U3V8-F1
#
_entry.id   AF-A0AAW4U3V8-F1
#
_cell.length_a   1.000
_cell.length_b   1.000
_cell.length_c   1.000
_cell.angle_alpha   90.00
_cell.angle_beta   90.00
_cell.angle_gamma   90.00
#
_symmetry.space_group_name_H-M   'P 1'
#
loop_
_entity.id
_entity.type
_entity.pdbx_description
1 polymer ?
#
loop_
_entity_poly.entity_id
_entity_poly.type
_entity_poly.pdbx_seq_one_letter_code
_entity_poly.pdbx_strand_id
1 'polypeptide(L)'
;MTIDEASKLYNIPLEILHEYEKWGLCNAVKKVMGSWQYDDSDLENLNLIMTLHDIGFSIEEIENYMRLLLDKNNHSDKLQLYSLNKKRNELLDEIHFREKQLERLNYLRYKIEHKYTK
;
A
#
# COMPACT_ATOMS: atom_id res chain seq x y z
N MET A 1 14.29 15.24 -10.74
CA MET A 1 14.47 15.38 -9.28
C MET A 1 15.24 14.17 -8.74
N THR A 2 16.11 14.34 -7.74
CA THR A 2 16.86 13.22 -7.11
C THR A 2 16.02 12.44 -6.09
N ILE A 3 16.48 11.25 -5.68
CA ILE A 3 15.79 10.41 -4.69
C ILE A 3 15.64 11.10 -3.32
N ASP A 4 16.67 11.82 -2.87
CA ASP A 4 16.63 12.58 -1.62
C ASP A 4 15.67 13.76 -1.68
N GLU A 5 15.61 14.45 -2.81
CA GLU A 5 14.65 15.54 -3.04
C GLU A 5 13.22 15.00 -3.10
N ALA A 6 12.99 13.88 -3.79
CA ALA A 6 11.69 13.24 -3.87
C ALA A 6 11.19 12.80 -2.48
N SER A 7 12.07 12.15 -1.70
CA SER A 7 11.78 11.74 -0.33
C SER A 7 11.40 12.92 0.56
N LYS A 8 12.13 14.05 0.47
CA LYS A 8 11.86 15.24 1.28
C LYS A 8 10.62 16.01 0.85
N LEU A 9 10.40 16.18 -0.45
CA LEU A 9 9.30 16.98 -0.98
C LEU A 9 7.95 16.27 -0.84
N TYR A 10 7.93 14.94 -1.02
CA TYR A 10 6.71 14.14 -1.01
C TYR A 10 6.56 13.28 0.25
N ASN A 11 7.51 13.38 1.19
CA ASN A 11 7.56 12.60 2.42
C ASN A 11 7.47 11.07 2.19
N ILE A 12 8.09 10.61 1.11
CA ILE A 12 8.10 9.20 0.71
C ILE A 12 9.35 8.54 1.32
N PRO A 13 9.20 7.40 2.02
CA PRO A 13 10.35 6.67 2.54
C PRO A 13 11.32 6.24 1.43
N LEU A 14 12.63 6.37 1.68
CA LEU A 14 13.68 5.95 0.74
C LEU A 14 13.58 4.47 0.36
N GLU A 15 13.10 3.61 1.26
CA GLU A 15 12.88 2.19 1.00
C GLU A 15 11.91 1.97 -0.16
N ILE A 16 10.77 2.68 -0.17
CA ILE A 16 9.77 2.60 -1.23
C ILE A 16 10.35 3.09 -2.57
N LEU A 17 11.15 4.17 -2.54
CA LEU A 17 11.82 4.68 -3.72
C LEU A 17 12.83 3.67 -4.30
N HIS A 18 13.57 2.96 -3.44
CA HIS A 18 14.49 1.91 -3.86
C HIS A 18 13.78 0.67 -4.42
N GLU A 19 12.67 0.23 -3.80
CA GLU A 19 11.86 -0.87 -4.36
C GLU A 19 11.30 -0.49 -5.73
N TYR A 20 10.83 0.74 -5.88
CA TYR A 20 10.36 1.26 -7.17
C TYR A 20 11.47 1.25 -8.24
N GLU A 21 12.69 1.70 -7.91
CA GLU A 21 13.84 1.62 -8.81
C GLU A 21 14.21 0.15 -9.18
N LYS A 22 14.11 -0.78 -8.22
CA LYS A 22 14.42 -2.21 -8.42
C LYS A 22 13.44 -2.89 -9.38
N TRP A 23 12.16 -2.55 -9.31
CA TRP A 23 11.15 -3.17 -10.18
C TRP A 23 11.34 -2.86 -11.67
N GLY A 24 12.11 -1.81 -11.99
CA GLY A 24 12.44 -1.43 -13.36
C GLY A 24 11.21 -1.02 -14.18
N LEU A 25 10.16 -0.55 -13.50
CA LEU A 25 8.87 -0.22 -14.11
C LEU A 25 8.90 1.08 -14.93
N CYS A 26 9.91 1.93 -14.75
CA CYS A 26 10.13 3.08 -15.61
C CYS A 26 11.06 2.74 -16.78
N ASN A 27 10.71 3.22 -17.97
CA ASN A 27 11.57 3.12 -19.15
C ASN A 27 12.98 3.62 -18.81
N ALA A 28 13.98 2.77 -19.05
CA ALA A 28 15.39 2.87 -18.66
C ALA A 28 16.17 4.09 -19.19
N VAL A 29 15.49 5.15 -19.63
CA VAL A 29 16.07 6.35 -20.26
C VAL A 29 16.41 7.46 -19.25
N LYS A 30 16.00 7.34 -17.98
CA LYS A 30 16.12 8.42 -16.97
C LYS A 30 17.40 8.38 -16.10
N LYS A 31 18.46 7.71 -16.54
CA LYS A 31 19.79 7.82 -15.92
C LYS A 31 20.61 8.90 -16.63
N VAL A 32 20.56 10.13 -16.13
CA VAL A 32 21.51 11.17 -16.53
C VAL A 32 22.65 11.17 -15.51
N MET A 33 23.88 10.94 -15.97
CA MET A 33 25.09 10.90 -15.12
C MET A 33 25.04 9.86 -13.97
N GLY A 34 24.36 8.73 -14.16
CA GLY A 34 24.33 7.63 -13.19
C GLY A 34 23.31 7.78 -12.05
N SER A 35 22.59 8.90 -11.97
CA SER A 35 21.52 9.12 -10.99
C SER A 35 20.14 9.10 -11.67
N TRP A 36 19.16 8.51 -10.99
CA TRP A 36 17.75 8.58 -11.39
C TRP A 36 17.22 10.00 -11.27
N GLN A 37 16.44 10.41 -12.26
CA GLN A 37 15.72 11.68 -12.27
C GLN A 37 14.22 11.41 -12.34
N TYR A 38 13.51 11.64 -11.24
CA TYR A 38 12.05 11.53 -11.18
C TYR A 38 11.40 12.70 -11.92
N ASP A 39 10.38 12.40 -12.74
CA ASP A 39 9.47 13.37 -13.34
C ASP A 39 8.07 13.33 -12.69
N ASP A 40 7.17 14.18 -13.16
CA ASP A 40 5.81 14.30 -12.61
C ASP A 40 5.00 12.99 -12.71
N SER A 41 5.22 12.18 -13.76
CA SER A 41 4.57 10.87 -13.89
C SER A 41 5.12 9.84 -12.92
N ASP A 42 6.42 9.85 -12.64
CA ASP A 42 6.99 8.99 -11.60
C ASP A 42 6.44 9.36 -10.22
N LEU A 43 6.20 10.65 -9.96
CA LEU A 43 5.61 11.13 -8.73
C LEU A 43 4.17 10.66 -8.53
N GLU A 44 3.35 10.68 -9.58
CA GLU A 44 1.99 10.13 -9.53
C GLU A 44 2.01 8.62 -9.21
N ASN A 45 2.91 7.87 -9.84
CA ASN A 45 3.09 6.44 -9.58
C ASN A 45 3.54 6.17 -8.14
N LEU A 46 4.47 6.96 -7.62
CA LEU A 46 4.96 6.85 -6.25
C LEU A 46 3.88 7.18 -5.22
N ASN A 47 3.02 8.18 -5.49
CA ASN A 47 1.89 8.50 -4.63
C ASN A 47 0.86 7.36 -4.59
N LEU A 48 0.62 6.70 -5.73
CA LEU A 48 -0.21 5.51 -5.79
C LEU A 48 0.40 4.34 -5.00
N ILE A 49 1.70 4.11 -5.13
CA ILE A 49 2.43 3.09 -4.34
C ILE A 49 2.28 3.36 -2.84
N MET A 50 2.43 4.60 -2.41
CA MET A 50 2.20 5.00 -1.01
C MET A 50 0.77 4.70 -0.56
N THR A 51 -0.22 5.05 -1.39
CA THR A 51 -1.63 4.76 -1.10
C THR A 51 -1.88 3.26 -0.94
N LEU A 52 -1.32 2.43 -1.82
CA LEU A 52 -1.47 0.98 -1.73
C LEU A 52 -0.76 0.41 -0.48
N HIS A 53 0.43 0.90 -0.18
CA HIS A 53 1.15 0.53 1.03
C HIS A 53 0.36 0.89 2.30
N ASP A 54 -0.23 2.08 2.36
CA ASP A 54 -1.03 2.54 3.50
C ASP A 54 -2.32 1.73 3.70
N ILE A 55 -2.90 1.21 2.60
CA ILE A 55 -4.02 0.25 2.65
C ILE A 55 -3.57 -1.12 3.18
N GLY A 56 -2.26 -1.38 3.20
CA GLY A 56 -1.66 -2.62 3.69
C GLY A 56 -1.34 -3.63 2.59
N PHE A 57 -1.25 -3.20 1.33
CA PHE A 57 -0.71 -4.06 0.26
C PHE A 57 0.75 -4.42 0.55
N SER A 58 1.13 -5.66 0.28
CA SER A 58 2.54 -6.05 0.34
C SER A 58 3.32 -5.47 -0.84
N ILE A 59 4.64 -5.38 -0.72
CA ILE A 59 5.56 -4.94 -1.79
C ILE A 59 5.29 -5.75 -3.09
N GLU A 60 5.10 -7.07 -2.97
CA GLU A 60 4.79 -7.94 -4.12
C GLU A 60 3.41 -7.65 -4.73
N GLU A 61 2.39 -7.36 -3.91
CA GLU A 61 1.06 -7.00 -4.41
C GLU A 61 1.07 -5.65 -5.13
N ILE A 62 1.84 -4.68 -4.60
CA ILE A 62 2.03 -3.37 -5.21
C ILE A 62 2.77 -3.50 -6.55
N GLU A 63 3.85 -4.27 -6.62
CA GLU A 63 4.58 -4.50 -7.86
C GLU A 63 3.65 -5.06 -8.95
N ASN A 64 2.87 -6.09 -8.61
CA ASN A 64 1.92 -6.70 -9.52
C ASN A 64 0.84 -5.69 -9.97
N TYR A 65 0.33 -4.87 -9.05
CA TYR A 65 -0.63 -3.82 -9.36
C TYR A 65 -0.06 -2.80 -10.35
N MET A 66 1.18 -2.36 -10.13
CA MET A 66 1.86 -1.40 -10.99
C MET A 66 2.20 -1.97 -12.36
N ARG A 67 2.60 -3.25 -12.43
CA ARG A 67 2.80 -3.96 -13.71
C ARG A 67 1.52 -4.00 -14.53
N LEU A 68 0.39 -4.29 -13.88
CA LEU A 68 -0.92 -4.23 -14.53
C LEU A 68 -1.22 -2.81 -15.01
N LEU A 69 -1.03 -1.78 -14.18
CA LEU A 69 -1.29 -0.38 -14.55
C LEU A 69 -0.55 0.07 -15.82
N LEU A 70 0.69 -0.39 -15.97
CA LEU A 70 1.53 -0.04 -17.12
C LEU A 70 1.22 -0.88 -18.36
N ASP A 71 0.57 -2.04 -18.19
CA ASP A 71 0.09 -2.87 -19.28
C ASP A 71 -1.19 -2.24 -19.85
N LYS A 72 -1.07 -1.51 -20.97
CA LYS A 72 -2.11 -0.68 -21.62
C LYS A 72 -3.29 -1.48 -22.23
N ASN A 73 -3.55 -2.69 -21.74
CA ASN A 73 -4.59 -3.58 -22.23
C ASN A 73 -5.87 -3.45 -21.40
N ASN A 74 -7.03 -3.42 -22.04
CA ASN A 74 -8.36 -3.31 -21.37
C ASN A 74 -8.67 -4.42 -20.34
N HIS A 75 -7.90 -5.51 -20.31
CA HIS A 75 -8.03 -6.55 -19.27
C HIS A 75 -7.40 -6.09 -17.93
N SER A 76 -6.47 -5.15 -17.96
CA SER A 76 -5.74 -4.68 -16.79
C SER A 76 -6.67 -4.08 -15.73
N ASP A 77 -7.60 -3.20 -16.12
CA ASP A 77 -8.55 -2.54 -15.21
C ASP A 77 -9.37 -3.55 -14.38
N LYS A 78 -9.77 -4.67 -15.00
CA LYS A 78 -10.52 -5.72 -14.31
C LYS A 78 -9.66 -6.44 -13.26
N LEU A 79 -8.38 -6.66 -13.56
CA LEU A 79 -7.44 -7.31 -12.64
C LEU A 79 -7.07 -6.38 -11.48
N GLN A 80 -6.89 -5.08 -11.76
CA GLN A 80 -6.71 -4.07 -10.72
C GLN A 80 -7.90 -4.00 -9.77
N LEU A 81 -9.11 -3.92 -10.33
CA LEU A 81 -10.33 -3.91 -9.53
C LEU A 81 -10.51 -5.20 -8.72
N TYR A 82 -10.12 -6.34 -9.28
CA TYR A 82 -10.10 -7.61 -8.57
C TYR A 82 -9.15 -7.56 -7.35
N SER A 83 -7.92 -7.09 -7.54
CA SER A 83 -6.94 -6.95 -6.44
C SER A 83 -7.42 -6.02 -5.33
N LEU A 84 -8.04 -4.88 -5.69
CA LEU A 84 -8.63 -3.96 -4.72
C LEU A 84 -9.78 -4.60 -3.94
N ASN A 85 -10.69 -5.31 -4.62
CA ASN A 85 -11.80 -6.00 -3.95
C ASN A 85 -11.32 -7.14 -3.05
N LYS A 86 -10.27 -7.88 -3.47
CA LYS A 86 -9.64 -8.90 -2.65
C LYS A 86 -9.11 -8.28 -1.35
N LYS A 87 -8.34 -7.20 -1.45
CA LYS A 87 -7.79 -6.53 -0.26
C LYS A 87 -8.88 -5.97 0.66
N ARG A 88 -9.93 -5.39 0.07
CA ARG A 88 -11.10 -4.92 0.81
C ARG A 88 -11.74 -6.04 1.64
N ASN A 89 -11.91 -7.23 1.06
CA ASN A 89 -12.51 -8.35 1.78
C ASN A 89 -11.59 -8.84 2.92
N GLU A 90 -10.28 -8.90 2.70
CA GLU A 90 -9.30 -9.25 3.75
C GLU A 90 -9.38 -8.28 4.94
N LEU A 91 -9.46 -6.98 4.68
CA LEU A 91 -9.62 -5.97 5.72
C LEU A 91 -10.96 -6.10 6.45
N LEU A 92 -12.04 -6.41 5.74
CA LEU A 92 -13.35 -6.66 6.35
C LEU A 92 -13.33 -7.88 7.27
N ASP A 93 -12.68 -8.96 6.85
CA ASP A 93 -12.51 -10.15 7.69
C ASP A 93 -11.69 -9.84 8.95
N GLU A 94 -10.64 -9.00 8.83
CA GLU A 94 -9.87 -8.54 9.97
C GLU A 94 -10.71 -7.68 10.94
N ILE A 95 -11.53 -6.77 10.42
CA ILE A 95 -12.46 -5.97 11.23
C ILE A 95 -13.41 -6.89 12.00
N HIS A 96 -14.05 -7.84 11.32
CA HIS A 96 -14.96 -8.79 11.96
C HIS A 96 -14.27 -9.66 13.02
N PHE A 97 -13.00 -9.99 12.80
CA PHE A 97 -12.20 -10.70 13.80
C PHE A 97 -11.92 -9.81 15.03
N ARG A 98 -11.50 -8.57 14.83
CA ARG A 98 -11.23 -7.61 15.92
C ARG A 98 -12.50 -7.27 16.71
N GLU A 99 -13.65 -7.14 16.05
CA GLU A 99 -14.96 -6.96 16.71
C GLU A 99 -15.25 -8.10 17.69
N LYS A 100 -15.10 -9.36 17.26
CA LYS A 100 -15.29 -10.55 18.12
C LYS A 100 -14.32 -10.57 19.31
N GLN A 101 -13.07 -10.12 19.12
CA GLN A 101 -12.13 -10.00 20.23
C GLN A 101 -12.58 -8.94 21.24
N LEU A 102 -13.09 -7.80 20.77
CA LEU A 102 -13.60 -6.74 21.62
C LEU A 102 -14.83 -7.17 22.43
N GLU A 103 -15.75 -7.93 21.82
CA GLU A 103 -16.91 -8.51 22.51
C GLU A 103 -16.49 -9.41 23.68
N ARG A 104 -15.49 -10.28 23.47
CA ARG A 104 -14.95 -11.14 24.54
C ARG A 104 -14.33 -10.34 25.67
N LEU A 105 -13.58 -9.29 25.32
CA LEU A 105 -12.99 -8.38 26.29
C LEU A 105 -14.07 -7.66 27.11
N ASN A 106 -15.11 -7.15 26.46
CA ASN A 106 -16.23 -6.50 27.11
C ASN A 106 -16.99 -7.45 28.04
N TYR A 107 -17.20 -8.70 27.63
CA TYR A 107 -17.80 -9.72 28.50
C TYR A 107 -16.99 -9.95 29.78
N LEU A 108 -15.66 -10.09 29.66
CA LEU A 108 -14.80 -10.28 30.82
C LEU A 108 -14.81 -9.06 31.76
N ARG A 109 -14.78 -7.84 31.20
CA ARG A 109 -14.90 -6.59 31.98
C ARG A 109 -16.22 -6.52 32.73
N TYR A 110 -17.33 -6.73 32.04
CA TYR A 110 -18.67 -6.74 32.64
C TYR A 110 -18.77 -7.72 33.81
N LYS A 111 -18.25 -8.94 33.62
CA LYS A 111 -18.23 -9.98 34.66
C LYS A 111 -17.47 -9.55 35.90
N ILE A 112 -16.36 -8.80 35.76
CA ILE A 112 -15.57 -8.30 36.88
C ILE A 112 -16.31 -7.16 37.59
N GLU A 113 -16.81 -6.17 36.84
CA GLU A 113 -17.53 -5.01 37.39
C GLU A 113 -18.75 -5.42 38.22
N HIS A 114 -19.47 -6.45 37.77
CA HIS A 114 -20.68 -6.96 38.43
C HIS A 114 -20.40 -8.06 39.47
N LYS A 115 -19.14 -8.44 39.68
CA LYS A 115 -18.74 -9.41 40.73
C LYS A 115 -18.65 -8.78 42.11
N TYR A 116 -18.45 -7.47 42.18
CA TYR A 116 -18.27 -6.70 43.43
C TYR A 116 -19.51 -5.91 43.86
N THR A 117 -20.63 -6.08 43.15
CA THR A 117 -21.92 -5.40 43.43
C THR A 117 -22.88 -6.28 44.24
N LYS A 118 -22.37 -7.04 45.22
CA LYS A 118 -23.18 -7.85 46.13
C LYS A 118 -22.80 -7.58 47.58
#